data_AF-A0A7S0GNV4-F1
#
_entry.id   AF-A0A7S0GNV4-F1
#
_cell.length_a   1.000
_cell.length_b   1.000
_cell.length_c   1.000
_cell.angle_alpha   90.00
_cell.angle_beta   90.00
_cell.angle_gamma   90.00
#
_symmetry.space_group_name_H-M   'P 1'
#
loop_
_entity.id
_entity.type
_entity.pdbx_description
1 polymer ?
#
loop_
_entity_poly.entity_id
_entity_poly.type
_entity_poly.pdbx_seq_one_letter_code
_entity_poly.pdbx_strand_id
1 'polypeptide(L)'
;VNVNLWLTPDEANLHPNSGGLVIFTSKPPGDWEFTEYNSNPEIIHSKILAPHFTNITVPYKYNRAVIFDSALFHHTDSFTFKKGYENRRINLTLLYGEMQHGSKGTCDPGDSCASQ
;
A
#
# COMPACT_ATOMS: atom_id res chain seq x y z
N VAL A 1 -4.64 11.63 -2.14
CA VAL A 1 -5.22 10.55 -2.97
C VAL A 1 -4.14 9.98 -3.87
N ASN A 2 -4.05 8.66 -3.98
CA ASN A 2 -3.14 7.97 -4.88
C ASN A 2 -3.92 7.28 -6.02
N VAL A 3 -3.49 7.47 -7.26
CA VAL A 3 -4.04 6.81 -8.45
C VAL A 3 -2.93 6.02 -9.12
N ASN A 4 -3.02 4.69 -9.06
CA ASN A 4 -2.08 3.78 -9.69
C ASN A 4 -2.68 3.17 -10.96
N LEU A 5 -1.99 3.28 -12.09
CA LEU A 5 -2.37 2.71 -13.38
C LEU A 5 -1.29 1.75 -13.89
N TRP A 6 -1.72 0.59 -14.35
CA TRP A 6 -0.85 -0.45 -14.89
C TRP A 6 -0.82 -0.45 -16.42
N LEU A 7 0.38 -0.34 -16.98
CA LEU A 7 0.60 -0.08 -18.41
C LEU A 7 1.14 -1.27 -19.21
N THR A 8 1.59 -2.33 -18.54
CA THR A 8 2.13 -3.51 -19.20
C THR A 8 0.98 -4.46 -19.55
N PRO A 9 0.93 -5.05 -20.76
CA PRO A 9 -0.11 -6.02 -21.11
C PRO A 9 -0.16 -7.23 -20.16
N ASP A 10 -1.34 -7.80 -19.98
CA ASP A 10 -1.58 -8.91 -19.04
C ASP A 10 -0.73 -10.14 -19.37
N GLU A 11 -0.44 -10.37 -20.65
CA GLU A 11 0.37 -11.49 -21.13
C GLU A 11 1.81 -11.44 -20.62
N ALA A 12 2.28 -10.29 -20.15
CA ALA A 12 3.61 -10.15 -19.56
C ALA A 12 3.65 -10.75 -18.13
N ASN A 13 2.53 -10.77 -17.41
CA ASN A 13 2.44 -11.33 -16.07
C ASN A 13 2.31 -12.86 -16.13
N LEU A 14 3.23 -13.58 -15.52
CA LEU A 14 3.22 -15.05 -15.47
C LEU A 14 2.30 -15.60 -14.36
N HIS A 15 1.79 -14.72 -13.49
CA HIS A 15 0.86 -15.06 -12.41
C HIS A 15 -0.35 -14.10 -12.43
N PRO A 16 -1.41 -14.41 -13.20
CA PRO A 16 -2.54 -13.50 -13.43
C PRO A 16 -3.31 -13.05 -12.18
N ASN A 17 -3.22 -13.83 -11.09
CA ASN A 17 -3.90 -13.54 -9.83
C ASN A 17 -3.05 -12.72 -8.85
N SER A 18 -1.86 -12.27 -9.25
CA SER A 18 -0.94 -11.53 -8.39
C SER A 18 -0.29 -10.35 -9.09
N GLY A 19 0.61 -9.67 -8.39
CA GLY A 19 1.47 -8.62 -8.92
C GLY A 19 0.82 -7.26 -9.03
N GLY A 20 -0.37 -7.11 -8.46
CA GLY A 20 -1.01 -5.82 -8.32
C GLY A 20 -0.56 -5.10 -7.07
N LEU A 21 -1.51 -4.72 -6.22
CA LEU A 21 -1.27 -3.90 -5.03
C LEU A 21 -1.95 -4.51 -3.82
N VAL A 22 -1.20 -4.62 -2.72
CA VAL A 22 -1.75 -4.94 -1.39
C VAL A 22 -1.92 -3.62 -0.65
N ILE A 23 -3.14 -3.32 -0.23
CA ILE A 23 -3.48 -2.11 0.53
C ILE A 23 -3.98 -2.54 1.90
N PHE A 24 -3.39 -2.03 2.97
CA PHE A 24 -3.84 -2.28 4.33
C PHE A 24 -4.80 -1.18 4.76
N THR A 25 -5.82 -1.53 5.55
CA THR A 25 -6.80 -0.55 6.04
C THR A 25 -6.27 0.35 7.17
N SER A 26 -4.95 0.30 7.44
CA SER A 26 -4.26 1.07 8.46
C SER A 26 -3.47 2.23 7.86
N LYS A 27 -3.41 3.34 8.59
CA LYS A 27 -2.61 4.53 8.28
C LYS A 27 -1.40 4.62 9.21
N PRO A 28 -0.33 5.34 8.82
CA PRO A 28 0.74 5.66 9.74
C PRO A 28 0.21 6.52 10.90
N PRO A 29 0.78 6.35 12.10
CA PRO A 29 0.56 7.24 13.24
C PRO A 29 0.75 8.72 12.86
N GLY A 30 0.00 9.62 13.52
CA GLY A 30 -0.02 11.03 13.16
C GLY A 30 1.25 11.83 13.51
N ASP A 31 2.23 11.20 14.15
CA ASP A 31 3.54 11.72 14.48
C ASP A 31 4.65 11.23 13.54
N TRP A 32 4.33 10.34 12.59
CA TRP A 32 5.30 9.82 11.63
C TRP A 32 5.48 10.75 10.43
N GLU A 33 6.73 11.05 10.11
CA GLU A 33 7.12 11.78 8.91
C GLU A 33 7.11 10.87 7.67
N PHE A 34 6.97 11.48 6.48
CA PHE A 34 6.92 10.75 5.20
C PHE A 34 8.10 9.80 4.98
N THR A 35 9.29 10.21 5.43
CA THR A 35 10.51 9.41 5.32
C THR A 35 10.49 8.20 6.25
N GLU A 36 9.88 8.30 7.42
CA GLU A 36 9.91 7.25 8.45
C GLU A 36 9.13 6.02 8.00
N TYR A 37 8.00 6.21 7.33
CA TYR A 37 7.18 5.09 6.88
C TYR A 37 7.55 4.54 5.50
N ASN A 38 8.29 5.29 4.68
CA ASN A 38 8.76 4.78 3.38
C ASN A 38 10.12 4.08 3.45
N SER A 39 10.88 4.26 4.54
CA SER A 39 12.27 3.78 4.62
C SER A 39 12.43 2.37 5.20
N ASN A 40 11.45 1.83 5.93
CA ASN A 40 11.58 0.55 6.65
C ASN A 40 10.33 -0.35 6.51
N PRO A 41 10.03 -0.86 5.30
CA PRO A 41 8.83 -1.67 5.04
C PRO A 41 8.72 -2.93 5.91
N GLU A 42 9.85 -3.58 6.22
CA GLU A 42 9.87 -4.80 7.05
C GLU A 42 9.45 -4.54 8.52
N ILE A 43 9.84 -3.38 9.07
CA ILE A 43 9.49 -3.01 10.44
C ILE A 43 8.01 -2.65 10.52
N ILE A 44 7.48 -1.97 9.50
CA ILE A 44 6.06 -1.62 9.39
C ILE A 44 5.21 -2.87 9.28
N HIS A 45 5.62 -3.82 8.44
CA HIS A 45 4.91 -5.08 8.26
C HIS A 45 4.86 -5.89 9.55
N SER A 46 6.00 -6.06 10.23
CA SER A 46 6.09 -6.87 11.45
C SER A 46 5.43 -6.25 12.69
N LYS A 47 5.44 -4.91 12.83
CA LYS A 47 4.96 -4.24 14.06
C LYS A 47 3.57 -3.64 13.97
N ILE A 48 3.13 -3.21 12.79
CA ILE A 48 1.88 -2.44 12.62
C ILE A 48 0.83 -3.26 11.87
N LEU A 49 1.24 -3.99 10.83
CA LEU A 49 0.30 -4.71 9.96
C LEU A 49 0.00 -6.13 10.47
N ALA A 50 1.00 -6.80 11.06
CA ALA A 50 0.85 -8.17 11.57
C ALA A 50 -0.25 -8.37 12.64
N PRO A 51 -0.55 -7.41 13.52
CA PRO A 51 -1.65 -7.56 14.49
C PRO A 51 -3.05 -7.26 13.92
N HIS A 52 -3.16 -6.46 12.84
CA HIS A 52 -4.43 -5.89 12.36
C HIS A 52 -4.69 -6.16 10.87
N PHE A 53 -4.36 -7.37 10.42
CA PHE A 53 -4.17 -7.87 9.04
C PHE A 53 -5.28 -7.66 7.98
N THR A 54 -6.24 -6.76 8.19
CA THR A 54 -7.25 -6.46 7.18
C THR A 54 -6.59 -5.73 6.01
N ASN A 55 -6.44 -6.45 4.90
CA ASN A 55 -5.95 -5.93 3.65
C ASN A 55 -6.94 -6.15 2.52
N ILE A 56 -6.74 -5.38 1.46
CA ILE A 56 -7.39 -5.53 0.17
C ILE A 56 -6.28 -5.72 -0.84
N THR A 57 -6.21 -6.93 -1.40
CA THR A 57 -5.28 -7.23 -2.51
C THR A 57 -6.02 -7.07 -3.82
N VAL A 58 -5.54 -6.14 -4.64
CA VAL A 58 -6.03 -5.94 -6.01
C VAL A 58 -5.02 -6.61 -6.95
N PRO A 59 -5.37 -7.68 -7.69
CA PRO A 59 -4.45 -8.32 -8.62
C PRO A 59 -4.13 -7.39 -9.79
N TYR A 60 -2.97 -7.62 -10.43
CA TYR A 60 -2.58 -6.86 -11.61
C TYR A 60 -3.63 -7.00 -12.72
N LYS A 61 -3.89 -5.92 -13.45
CA LYS A 61 -4.62 -5.96 -14.71
C LYS A 61 -4.24 -4.77 -15.58
N TYR A 62 -3.86 -5.04 -16.82
CA TYR A 62 -3.57 -4.01 -17.80
C TYR A 62 -4.74 -3.03 -17.93
N ASN A 63 -4.43 -1.74 -17.99
CA ASN A 63 -5.39 -0.65 -18.11
C ASN A 63 -6.40 -0.55 -16.93
N ARG A 64 -6.07 -1.12 -15.77
CA ARG A 64 -6.80 -0.90 -14.52
C ARG A 64 -6.18 0.25 -13.73
N ALA A 65 -7.03 1.18 -13.31
CA ALA A 65 -6.69 2.17 -12.30
C ALA A 65 -7.16 1.72 -10.91
N VAL A 66 -6.33 1.95 -9.89
CA VAL A 66 -6.67 1.78 -8.47
C VAL A 66 -6.55 3.14 -7.80
N ILE A 67 -7.66 3.60 -7.22
CA ILE A 67 -7.76 4.90 -6.54
C ILE A 67 -7.98 4.63 -5.06
N PHE A 68 -7.13 5.18 -4.20
CA PHE A 68 -7.20 4.94 -2.77
C PHE A 68 -6.64 6.13 -1.97
N ASP A 69 -6.91 6.11 -0.66
CA ASP A 69 -6.33 7.09 0.27
C ASP A 69 -4.81 6.91 0.32
N SER A 70 -4.08 7.97 -0.04
CA SER A 70 -2.62 7.95 -0.15
C SER A 70 -1.90 7.71 1.18
N ALA A 71 -2.57 7.90 2.31
CA ALA A 71 -2.02 7.63 3.63
C ALA A 71 -2.08 6.14 4.03
N LEU A 72 -2.82 5.29 3.32
CA LEU A 72 -2.88 3.86 3.66
C LEU A 72 -1.55 3.19 3.39
N PHE A 73 -1.13 2.30 4.28
CA PHE A 73 0.00 1.42 4.01
C PHE A 73 -0.30 0.54 2.80
N HIS A 74 0.67 0.41 1.90
CA HIS A 74 0.53 -0.42 0.72
C HIS A 74 1.89 -0.88 0.21
N HIS A 75 1.90 -2.03 -0.45
CA HIS A 75 3.07 -2.50 -1.19
C HIS A 75 2.67 -3.21 -2.47
N THR A 76 3.63 -3.40 -3.36
CA THR A 76 3.45 -4.25 -4.54
C THR A 76 3.30 -5.71 -4.09
N ASP A 77 2.28 -6.39 -4.60
CA ASP A 77 2.10 -7.83 -4.38
C ASP A 77 3.23 -8.64 -5.05
N SER A 78 3.43 -9.89 -4.65
CA SER A 78 4.33 -10.82 -5.32
C SER A 78 4.05 -10.92 -6.82
N PHE A 79 5.10 -10.89 -7.65
CA PHE A 79 4.95 -10.96 -9.11
C PHE A 79 6.07 -11.71 -9.78
N THR A 80 5.79 -12.22 -10.97
CA THR A 80 6.80 -12.66 -11.92
C THR A 80 6.33 -12.26 -13.31
N PHE A 81 7.11 -11.41 -13.98
CA PHE A 81 6.83 -11.00 -15.35
C PHE A 81 7.86 -11.63 -16.30
N LYS A 82 7.48 -11.77 -17.57
CA LYS A 82 8.38 -12.20 -18.64
C LYS A 82 9.64 -11.33 -18.67
N LYS A 83 10.77 -11.89 -19.11
CA LYS A 83 12.01 -11.13 -19.30
C LYS A 83 11.88 -10.17 -20.48
N GLY A 84 12.70 -9.12 -20.49
CA GLY A 84 12.72 -8.12 -21.57
C GLY A 84 12.14 -6.78 -21.13
N TYR A 85 12.51 -5.72 -21.86
CA TYR A 85 12.13 -4.35 -21.52
C TYR A 85 10.60 -4.13 -21.57
N GLU A 86 9.95 -4.60 -22.63
CA GLU A 86 8.50 -4.46 -22.84
C GLU A 86 7.65 -5.22 -21.82
N ASN A 87 8.24 -6.22 -21.15
CA ASN A 87 7.57 -7.05 -20.17
C ASN A 87 7.78 -6.59 -18.73
N ARG A 88 8.48 -5.47 -18.49
CA ARG A 88 8.64 -4.96 -17.11
C ARG A 88 7.28 -4.58 -16.54
N ARG A 89 7.04 -4.85 -15.26
CA ARG A 89 5.86 -4.35 -14.54
C ARG A 89 5.95 -2.83 -14.41
N ILE A 90 5.13 -2.10 -15.15
CA ILE A 90 5.11 -0.64 -15.15
C ILE A 90 3.86 -0.16 -14.40
N ASN A 91 4.10 0.71 -13.41
CA ASN A 91 3.08 1.39 -12.62
C ASN A 91 3.27 2.90 -12.79
N LEU A 92 2.26 3.58 -13.31
CA LEU A 92 2.17 5.04 -13.31
C LEU A 92 1.38 5.48 -12.09
N THR A 93 1.96 6.36 -11.28
CA THR A 93 1.32 6.90 -10.08
C THR A 93 1.08 8.39 -10.26
N LEU A 94 -0.16 8.83 -10.02
CA LEU A 94 -0.56 10.22 -9.93
C LEU A 94 -1.00 10.51 -8.49
N LEU A 95 -0.41 11.55 -7.89
CA LEU A 95 -0.68 11.95 -6.51
C LEU A 95 -1.44 13.28 -6.51
N TYR A 96 -2.51 13.33 -5.70
CA TYR A 96 -3.37 14.50 -5.59
C TYR A 96 -3.60 14.89 -4.13
N GLY A 97 -3.57 16.20 -3.87
CA GLY A 97 -3.87 16.80 -2.57
C GLY A 97 -2.78 16.60 -1.51
N GLU A 98 -3.09 16.99 -0.28
CA GLU A 98 -2.22 16.84 0.88
C GLU A 98 -2.54 15.56 1.65
N MET A 99 -1.51 14.96 2.26
CA MET A 99 -1.66 13.74 3.05
C MET A 99 -2.39 14.03 4.37
N GLN A 100 -3.46 13.28 4.63
CA GLN A 100 -4.19 13.32 5.90
C GLN A 100 -3.66 12.20 6.80
N HIS A 101 -2.91 12.60 7.83
CA HIS A 101 -2.34 11.69 8.83
C HIS A 101 -3.44 10.99 9.65
N GLY A 102 -3.13 9.82 10.21
CA GLY A 102 -4.00 9.18 11.21
C GLY A 102 -4.17 10.07 12.43
N SER A 103 -5.28 9.93 13.17
CA SER A 103 -5.45 10.61 14.45
C SER A 103 -4.27 10.27 15.37
N LYS A 104 -3.68 11.27 16.02
CA LYS A 104 -2.83 11.01 17.19
C LYS A 104 -3.69 10.25 18.18
N GLY A 105 -3.27 9.06 18.60
CA GLY A 105 -3.94 8.37 19.70
C GLY A 105 -3.87 9.26 20.93
N THR A 106 -4.92 10.00 21.22
CA THR A 106 -5.10 10.63 22.52
C THR A 106 -5.59 9.52 23.43
N CYS A 107 -4.70 8.84 24.15
CA CYS A 107 -5.14 8.22 25.40
C CYS A 107 -5.57 9.41 26.27
N ASP A 108 -6.87 9.60 26.46
CA ASP A 108 -7.38 10.55 27.44
C ASP A 108 -6.81 10.15 28.81
N PRO A 109 -6.40 11.12 29.66
CA PRO A 109 -5.84 10.83 30.98
C PRO A 109 -6.98 10.36 31.92
N GLY A 110 -7.41 9.12 31.73
CA GLY A 110 -8.55 8.55 32.45
C GLY A 110 -8.98 7.18 31.93
N ASP A 111 -8.77 6.91 30.64
CA ASP A 111 -9.11 5.62 30.06
C ASP A 111 -7.91 4.68 30.16
N SER A 112 -8.08 3.58 30.88
CA SER A 112 -7.16 2.45 30.82
C SER A 112 -7.08 2.00 29.37
N CYS A 113 -6.01 2.37 28.68
CA CYS A 113 -5.69 1.92 27.33
C CYS A 113 -5.55 0.38 27.37
N ALA A 114 -6.69 -0.31 27.23
CA ALA A 114 -6.79 -1.75 27.10
C ALA A 114 -6.57 -2.06 25.61
N SER A 115 -5.42 -2.63 25.31
CA SER A 115 -5.10 -3.17 23.99
C SER A 115 -6.11 -4.27 23.63
N GLN A 116 -6.79 -4.10 22.51
CA GLN A 116 -7.42 -5.18 21.73
C GLN A 116 -6.79 -5.21 20.34
#